data_AF-A0A348W9W8-F1
#
_entry.id   AF-A0A348W9W8-F1
#
_cell.length_a   1.000
_cell.length_b   1.000
_cell.length_c   1.000
_cell.angle_alpha   90.00
_cell.angle_beta   90.00
_cell.angle_gamma   90.00
#
_symmetry.space_group_name_H-M   'P 1'
#
loop_
_entity.id
_entity.type
_entity.pdbx_description
1 polymer ?
#
loop_
_entity_poly.entity_id
_entity_poly.type
_entity_poly.pdbx_seq_one_letter_code
_entity_poly.pdbx_strand_id
1 'polypeptide(L)' 'MTRDWWKHLILILGVIIVIAPFYMMVSYSFKSPGEIDRGEGGFFGRQELMVDEHCVKLRDPSR' A
#
# COMPACT_ATOMS: atom_id res chain seq x y z
N MET A 1 -8.60 -38.35 -0.23
CA MET A 1 -7.90 -37.31 -1.01
C MET A 1 -8.61 -35.94 -0.94
N THR A 2 -9.93 -35.85 -1.10
CA THR A 2 -10.68 -34.57 -1.08
C THR A 2 -10.88 -33.94 0.31
N ARG A 3 -11.01 -34.75 1.38
CA ARG A 3 -11.21 -34.25 2.75
C ARG A 3 -10.02 -33.44 3.28
N ASP A 4 -8.81 -33.77 2.85
CA ASP A 4 -7.62 -33.04 3.27
C ASP A 4 -7.53 -31.68 2.58
N TRP A 5 -8.01 -31.57 1.35
CA TRP A 5 -8.09 -30.30 0.61
C TRP A 5 -8.90 -29.26 1.41
N TRP A 6 -10.03 -29.63 2.04
CA TRP A 6 -10.80 -28.66 2.83
C TRP A 6 -9.99 -28.02 3.98
N LYS A 7 -9.13 -28.80 4.64
CA LYS A 7 -8.23 -28.29 5.69
C LYS A 7 -7.19 -27.35 5.10
N HIS A 8 -6.61 -27.71 3.95
CA HIS A 8 -5.62 -26.87 3.27
C HIS A 8 -6.24 -25.54 2.79
N LEU A 9 -7.48 -25.52 2.29
CA LEU A 9 -8.19 -24.27 1.95
C LEU A 9 -8.29 -23.35 3.16
N ILE A 10 -8.73 -23.88 4.30
CA ILE A 10 -8.89 -23.10 5.53
C ILE A 10 -7.53 -22.56 6.00
N LEU A 11 -6.48 -23.37 5.95
CA LEU A 11 -5.13 -22.94 6.31
C LEU A 11 -4.59 -21.86 5.36
N ILE A 12 -4.80 -22.01 4.05
CA ILE A 12 -4.42 -21.02 3.04
C ILE A 12 -5.17 -19.70 3.26
N LEU A 13 -6.48 -19.76 3.52
CA LEU A 13 -7.29 -18.58 3.82
C LEU A 13 -6.76 -17.87 5.08
N GLY A 14 -6.44 -18.63 6.13
CA GLY A 14 -5.85 -18.10 7.36
C GLY A 14 -4.53 -17.38 7.10
N VAL A 15 -3.65 -17.97 6.28
CA VAL A 15 -2.37 -17.35 5.89
C VAL A 15 -2.59 -16.05 5.11
N ILE A 16 -3.54 -16.02 4.16
CA ILE A 16 -3.85 -14.82 3.37
C ILE A 16 -4.29 -13.66 4.29
N ILE A 17 -5.13 -13.94 5.29
CA ILE A 17 -5.60 -12.92 6.24
C ILE A 17 -4.43 -12.41 7.09
N VAL A 18 -3.57 -13.31 7.56
CA VAL A 18 -2.43 -12.95 8.42
C VAL A 18 -1.36 -12.18 7.65
N ILE A 19 -1.11 -12.51 6.37
CA ILE A 19 -0.08 -11.85 5.56
C ILE A 19 -0.55 -10.51 4.98
N ALA A 20 -1.86 -10.29 4.85
CA ALA A 20 -2.43 -9.07 4.29
C ALA A 20 -1.88 -7.76 4.89
N PRO A 21 -1.81 -7.55 6.22
CA PRO A 21 -1.24 -6.32 6.78
C PRO A 21 0.25 -6.15 6.42
N PHE A 22 1.03 -7.22 6.41
CA PHE A 22 2.45 -7.16 6.03
C PHE A 22 2.63 -6.82 4.56
N TYR A 23 1.78 -7.38 3.69
CA TYR A 23 1.75 -7.04 2.27
C TYR A 23 1.47 -5.55 2.06
N MET A 24 0.51 -4.98 2.81
CA MET A 24 0.22 -3.54 2.75
C MET A 24 1.39 -2.69 3.23
N MET A 25 2.07 -3.09 4.33
CA MET A 25 3.25 -2.37 4.83
C MET A 25 4.39 -2.34 3.82
N VAL A 26 4.64 -3.46 3.14
CA VAL A 26 5.65 -3.53 2.07
C VAL A 26 5.25 -2.66 0.89
N SER A 27 3.99 -2.72 0.47
CA SER A 27 3.45 -1.86 -0.61
C SER A 27 3.63 -0.37 -0.30
N TYR A 28 3.28 0.06 0.92
CA TYR A 28 3.43 1.45 1.35
C TYR A 28 4.89 1.93 1.35
N SER A 29 5.85 1.03 1.59
CA SER A 29 7.27 1.38 1.54
C SER A 29 7.76 1.76 0.14
N PHE A 30 7.04 1.33 -0.91
CA PHE A 30 7.36 1.66 -2.31
C PHE A 30 6.53 2.80 -2.88
N LYS A 31 5.75 3.48 -2.04
CA LYS A 31 4.73 4.44 -2.46
C LYS A 31 5.15 5.86 -2.10
N SER A 32 4.86 6.85 -2.96
CA SER A 32 5.12 8.24 -2.57
C SER A 32 4.16 8.67 -1.46
N PRO A 33 4.55 9.65 -0.63
CA PRO A 33 3.63 10.23 0.36
C PRO A 33 2.30 10.69 -0.25
N GLY A 34 2.34 11.32 -1.44
CA GLY A 34 1.14 11.78 -2.13
C GLY A 34 0.24 10.66 -2.64
N GLU A 35 0.78 9.49 -2.99
CA GLU A 35 0.00 8.31 -3.36
C GLU A 35 -0.61 7.62 -2.12
N ILE A 36 0.04 7.70 -0.96
CA ILE A 36 -0.47 7.18 0.31
C ILE A 36 -1.69 8.00 0.76
N ASP A 37 -1.59 9.32 0.75
CA ASP A 37 -2.67 10.21 1.19
C ASP A 37 -3.94 10.09 0.32
N ARG A 38 -3.77 9.87 -0.98
CA ARG A 38 -4.88 9.68 -1.93
C ARG A 38 -5.43 8.25 -1.96
N GLY A 39 -4.72 7.28 -1.39
CA GLY A 39 -5.08 5.86 -1.47
C GLY A 39 -5.04 5.30 -2.90
N GLU A 40 -4.27 5.92 -3.80
CA GLU A 40 -4.20 5.56 -5.23
C GLU A 40 -2.97 4.69 -5.52
N GLY A 41 -2.98 3.87 -6.58
CA GLY A 41 -1.81 3.08 -7.01
C GLY A 41 -1.79 1.62 -6.55
N GLY A 42 -0.96 0.79 -7.19
CA GLY A 42 -0.89 -0.66 -6.97
C GLY A 42 0.07 -1.08 -5.85
N PHE A 43 0.63 -2.29 -5.96
CA PHE A 43 1.66 -2.81 -5.04
C PHE A 43 2.98 -2.01 -5.13
N PHE A 44 3.28 -1.49 -6.32
CA PHE A 44 4.38 -0.56 -6.52
C PHE A 44 3.80 0.81 -6.83
N GLY A 45 4.29 1.81 -6.09
CA GLY A 45 3.99 3.21 -6.34
C GLY A 45 5.05 3.89 -7.19
N ARG A 46 4.83 5.18 -7.45
CA ARG A 46 5.83 6.04 -8.07
C ARG A 46 6.58 6.76 -6.97
N GLN A 47 7.92 6.72 -6.99
CA GLN A 47 8.75 7.49 -6.07
C GLN A 47 8.84 8.96 -6.53
N GLU A 48 7.72 9.66 -6.47
CA GLU A 48 7.64 11.09 -6.76
C GLU A 48 7.91 11.93 -5.52
N LEU A 49 8.53 13.09 -5.74
CA LEU A 49 8.70 14.11 -4.70
C LEU A 49 7.31 14.58 -4.25
N MET A 50 7.12 14.67 -2.93
CA MET A 50 5.93 15.30 -2.37
C MET A 50 6.01 16.80 -2.63
N VAL A 51 5.14 17.31 -3.48
CA VAL A 51 5.05 18.74 -3.81
C VAL A 51 3.72 19.27 -3.30
N ASP A 52 3.79 20.30 -2.46
CA ASP A 52 2.60 21.05 -2.07
C ASP A 52 2.26 22.09 -3.16
N GLU A 53 1.21 21.82 -3.91
CA GLU A 53 0.67 22.71 -4.94
C GLU A 53 0.28 24.09 -4.42
N HIS A 54 -0.10 24.21 -3.14
CA HIS A 54 -0.40 25.49 -2.52
C HIS A 54 0.86 26.35 -2.41
N CYS A 55 1.94 25.80 -1.85
CA CYS A 55 3.23 26.49 -1.70
C CYS A 55 3.85 26.85 -3.07
N VAL A 56 3.72 25.97 -4.06
CA VAL A 56 4.19 26.23 -5.43
C VAL A 56 3.47 27.43 -6.04
N LYS A 57 2.15 27.53 -5.87
CA LYS A 57 1.35 28.66 -6.39
C LYS A 57 1.64 29.96 -5.67
N LEU A 58 1.86 29.91 -4.36
CA LEU A 58 2.20 31.09 -3.55
C LEU A 58 3.62 31.62 -3.82
N ARG A 59 4.52 30.78 -4.35
CA ARG A 59 5.97 31.06 -4.47
C ARG A 59 6.62 31.43 -3.13
N ASP A 60 6.06 30.93 -2.03
CA ASP A 60 6.56 31.15 -0.68
C ASP A 60 6.76 29.79 0.00
N PRO A 61 8.01 29.33 0.17
CA PRO A 61 8.29 28.03 0.80
C PRO A 61 8.15 28.05 2.33
N SER A 62 7.84 29.21 2.94
CA SER A 62 7.85 29.40 4.39
C SER A 62 6.47 29.52 5.03
N ARG A 63 5.39 29.38 4.24
CA ARG A 63 4.03 29.69 4.70
C ARG A 63 2.98 28.68 4.25
#